data_AF-A0A6L5T5J1-F1
#
_entry.id   AF-A0A6L5T5J1-F1
#
_cell.length_a   1.000
_cell.length_b   1.000
_cell.length_c   1.000
_cell.angle_alpha   90.00
_cell.angle_beta   90.00
_cell.angle_gamma   90.00
#
_symmetry.space_group_name_H-M   'P 1'
#
loop_
_entity.id
_entity.type
_entity.pdbx_description
1 polymer ?
#
loop_
_entity_poly.entity_id
_entity_poly.type
_entity_poly.pdbx_seq_one_letter_code
_entity_poly.pdbx_strand_id
1 'polypeptide(L)'
;MKELTITIPVKSFKKFDNPYDSKAMAAKYQFFVNVADIPSEWLEWLSVNPREQKLTTDVARDIAKSLRSSKKNFHVLNRGILLSAEEVTFDNKEKMATIKFLNPNMHGIVDGGHTYRQILKYQEEINPIYEKYVQVEVITSFDSIEELAEARNNSVAVDDKSIEELRGTFDPIKRIIENQRIQGEKYFDRISFRQNEFWGNKDVNNIIDVREIISIINMFNPILYDPMTPIHPIQSYTGKAASLNKFLKMSPLGVKEEDPEYRNAVIEKLTKIIPDIFKLWDDIEVNFAKVSKELNRRYGSKPYSNYGKDNVKKISMFSNVEMDYTVPKGIMYPVVGAFRALVCERDGQYDWTISPFNVWDEKKEQIVTSVLESSAQFGNSPDKLGKSTLLWDSLYNMILIYRITNEMKNR
;
A
#
# COMPACT_ATOMS: atom_id res chain seq x y z
N MET A 1 -4.88 24.61 -14.89
CA MET A 1 -5.06 24.70 -13.43
C MET A 1 -6.52 24.46 -13.15
N LYS A 2 -6.83 23.49 -12.29
CA LYS A 2 -8.20 23.16 -11.89
C LYS A 2 -8.55 24.09 -10.73
N GLU A 3 -9.47 25.02 -10.95
CA GLU A 3 -10.01 25.90 -9.91
C GLU A 3 -11.48 25.58 -9.73
N LEU A 4 -11.96 25.60 -8.49
CA LEU A 4 -13.37 25.43 -8.17
C LEU A 4 -13.76 26.47 -7.13
N THR A 5 -14.77 27.28 -7.46
CA THR A 5 -15.41 28.20 -6.51
C THR A 5 -16.87 27.83 -6.43
N ILE A 6 -17.34 27.48 -5.23
CA ILE A 6 -18.72 27.06 -4.99
C ILE A 6 -19.34 27.93 -3.92
N THR A 7 -20.56 28.39 -4.17
CA THR A 7 -21.38 29.16 -3.23
C THR A 7 -22.60 28.34 -2.82
N ILE A 8 -22.75 28.07 -1.53
CA ILE A 8 -23.81 27.21 -0.98
C ILE A 8 -24.54 27.86 0.19
N PRO A 9 -25.86 27.60 0.37
CA PRO A 9 -26.61 28.06 1.52
C PRO A 9 -26.15 27.32 2.79
N VAL A 10 -25.94 28.07 3.87
CA VAL A 10 -25.43 27.52 5.13
C VAL A 10 -26.20 28.02 6.36
N LYS A 11 -26.19 27.21 7.42
CA LYS A 11 -26.68 27.59 8.76
C LYS A 11 -25.53 27.64 9.76
N SER A 12 -25.63 28.58 10.70
CA SER A 12 -24.72 28.70 11.85
C SER A 12 -23.23 28.84 11.47
N PHE A 13 -22.93 29.69 10.48
CA PHE A 13 -21.56 29.97 10.07
C PHE A 13 -20.73 30.59 11.21
N LYS A 14 -19.59 29.99 11.50
CA LYS A 14 -18.61 30.45 12.48
C LYS A 14 -17.23 30.44 11.87
N LYS A 15 -16.53 31.58 12.00
CA LYS A 15 -15.09 31.70 11.76
C LYS A 15 -14.37 31.61 13.10
N PHE A 16 -13.29 30.84 13.13
CA PHE A 16 -12.33 30.75 14.20
C PHE A 16 -11.00 31.24 13.64
N ASP A 17 -10.57 32.40 14.13
CA ASP A 17 -9.24 32.92 13.81
C ASP A 17 -8.16 32.07 14.49
N ASN A 18 -6.93 32.13 13.97
CA ASN A 18 -5.80 31.46 14.60
C ASN A 18 -5.62 31.98 16.04
N PRO A 19 -5.56 31.08 17.05
CA PRO A 19 -5.48 31.48 18.46
C PRO A 19 -4.15 32.13 18.85
N TYR A 20 -3.10 32.00 18.02
CA TYR A 20 -1.78 32.59 18.25
C TYR A 20 -1.63 33.96 17.56
N ASP A 21 -2.23 34.12 16.37
CA ASP A 21 -2.25 35.40 15.65
C ASP A 21 -3.49 35.52 14.77
N SER A 22 -4.41 36.41 15.16
CA SER A 22 -5.63 36.72 14.40
C SER A 22 -5.38 37.25 12.97
N LYS A 23 -4.14 37.68 12.67
CA LYS A 23 -3.72 38.14 11.34
C LYS A 23 -3.08 37.03 10.50
N ALA A 24 -2.77 35.88 11.10
CA ALA A 24 -2.29 34.72 10.35
C ALA A 24 -3.38 34.22 9.39
N MET A 25 -2.97 33.72 8.23
CA MET A 25 -3.92 33.32 7.17
C MET A 25 -4.73 32.08 7.54
N ALA A 26 -4.22 31.22 8.43
CA ALA A 26 -4.89 29.99 8.82
C ALA A 26 -6.17 30.28 9.62
N ALA A 27 -7.31 29.94 9.04
CA ALA A 27 -8.60 30.08 9.67
C ALA A 27 -9.36 28.77 9.61
N LYS A 28 -10.14 28.52 10.65
CA LYS A 28 -11.08 27.41 10.70
C LYS A 28 -12.49 27.94 10.57
N TYR A 29 -13.28 27.33 9.71
CA TYR A 29 -14.68 27.65 9.49
C TYR A 29 -15.54 26.44 9.83
N GLN A 30 -16.71 26.67 10.43
CA GLN A 30 -17.69 25.63 10.68
C GLN A 30 -19.09 26.14 10.36
N PHE A 31 -19.87 25.29 9.69
CA PHE A 31 -21.26 25.58 9.34
C PHE A 31 -22.03 24.28 9.06
N PHE A 32 -23.35 24.38 8.97
CA PHE A 32 -24.23 23.30 8.56
C PHE A 32 -24.75 23.54 7.15
N VAL A 33 -24.69 22.51 6.30
CA VAL A 33 -25.25 22.53 4.94
C VAL A 33 -26.40 21.56 4.88
N ASN A 34 -27.48 21.92 4.19
CA ASN A 34 -28.56 20.97 3.93
C ASN A 34 -28.00 19.87 3.03
N VAL A 35 -28.33 18.61 3.32
CA VAL A 35 -27.88 17.48 2.49
C VAL A 35 -28.33 17.58 1.04
N ALA A 36 -29.40 18.34 0.73
CA ALA A 36 -29.82 18.63 -0.64
C ALA A 36 -28.87 19.60 -1.39
N ASP A 37 -28.17 20.46 -0.65
CA ASP A 37 -27.35 21.55 -1.19
C ASP A 37 -25.85 21.20 -1.19
N ILE A 38 -25.49 19.97 -0.81
CA ILE A 38 -24.12 19.47 -0.90
C ILE A 38 -23.76 19.26 -2.39
N PRO A 39 -22.71 19.91 -2.90
CA PRO A 39 -22.39 19.91 -4.33
C PRO A 39 -21.74 18.60 -4.76
N SER A 40 -22.10 18.10 -5.94
CA SER A 40 -21.49 16.93 -6.59
C SER A 40 -20.06 17.18 -7.07
N GLU A 41 -19.70 18.45 -7.26
CA GLU A 41 -18.43 18.93 -7.79
C GLU A 41 -17.26 18.72 -6.81
N TRP A 42 -17.52 18.50 -5.51
CA TRP A 42 -16.46 18.11 -4.57
C TRP A 42 -15.91 16.69 -4.82
N LEU A 43 -16.64 15.85 -5.59
CA LEU A 43 -16.18 14.52 -6.00
C LEU A 43 -14.83 14.59 -6.72
N GLU A 44 -14.65 15.66 -7.48
CA GLU A 44 -13.46 15.97 -8.26
C GLU A 44 -12.25 16.43 -7.41
N TRP A 45 -12.44 16.54 -6.09
CA TRP A 45 -11.49 17.03 -5.08
C TRP A 45 -11.40 16.07 -3.88
N LEU A 46 -11.42 14.76 -4.15
CA LEU A 46 -11.25 13.69 -3.15
C LEU A 46 -9.82 13.15 -3.07
N SER A 47 -8.91 13.59 -3.94
CA SER A 47 -7.52 13.12 -4.02
C SER A 47 -6.74 13.26 -2.72
N VAL A 48 -7.06 14.27 -1.92
CA VAL A 48 -6.46 14.55 -0.61
C VAL A 48 -7.04 13.69 0.52
N ASN A 49 -8.06 12.88 0.24
CA ASN A 49 -8.57 11.91 1.20
C ASN A 49 -7.65 10.68 1.20
N PRO A 50 -7.10 10.25 2.35
CA PRO A 50 -6.17 9.12 2.38
C PRO A 50 -6.85 7.76 2.16
N ARG A 51 -8.18 7.69 2.11
CA ARG A 51 -8.94 6.44 1.95
C ARG A 51 -9.78 6.46 0.69
N GLU A 52 -9.83 5.34 0.00
CA GLU A 52 -10.89 5.13 -0.98
C GLU A 52 -12.23 4.89 -0.26
N GLN A 53 -13.29 5.53 -0.74
CA GLN A 53 -14.59 5.53 -0.06
C GLN A 53 -15.42 4.30 -0.44
N LYS A 54 -15.69 3.45 0.55
CA LYS A 54 -16.47 2.22 0.40
C LYS A 54 -17.81 2.32 1.11
N LEU A 55 -18.90 2.30 0.33
CA LEU A 55 -20.26 2.48 0.85
C LEU A 55 -20.81 1.32 1.69
N THR A 56 -20.11 0.18 1.74
CA THR A 56 -20.53 -1.02 2.48
C THR A 56 -19.76 -1.24 3.78
N THR A 57 -18.81 -0.37 4.14
CA THR A 57 -18.19 -0.40 5.47
C THR A 57 -19.24 -0.20 6.55
N ASP A 58 -19.00 -0.71 7.76
CA ASP A 58 -19.91 -0.56 8.89
C ASP A 58 -20.24 0.92 9.14
N VAL A 59 -19.21 1.77 9.12
CA VAL A 59 -19.33 3.23 9.20
C VAL A 59 -20.24 3.77 8.08
N ALA A 60 -20.01 3.39 6.82
CA ALA A 60 -20.83 3.88 5.72
C ALA A 60 -22.28 3.39 5.79
N ARG A 61 -22.51 2.15 6.29
CA ARG A 61 -23.85 1.60 6.51
C ARG A 61 -24.60 2.34 7.62
N ASP A 62 -23.92 2.69 8.70
CA ASP A 62 -24.49 3.47 9.81
C ASP A 62 -24.82 4.90 9.38
N ILE A 63 -23.94 5.53 8.59
CA ILE A 63 -24.20 6.83 7.97
C ILE A 63 -25.45 6.76 7.09
N ALA A 64 -25.53 5.79 6.17
CA ALA A 64 -26.68 5.61 5.29
C ALA A 64 -27.97 5.41 6.07
N LYS A 65 -27.94 4.57 7.12
CA LYS A 65 -29.09 4.32 7.99
C LYS A 65 -29.57 5.59 8.70
N SER A 66 -28.63 6.39 9.22
CA SER A 66 -28.94 7.69 9.85
C SER A 66 -29.52 8.67 8.82
N LEU A 67 -28.91 8.75 7.63
CA LEU A 67 -29.35 9.62 6.55
C LEU A 67 -30.72 9.21 5.96
N ARG A 68 -31.14 7.95 6.10
CA ARG A 68 -32.47 7.47 5.68
C ARG A 68 -33.52 7.46 6.79
N SER A 69 -33.12 7.71 8.04
CA SER A 69 -34.05 7.79 9.18
C SER A 69 -35.00 8.99 9.03
N SER A 70 -36.24 8.92 9.52
CA SER A 70 -37.13 10.08 9.57
C SER A 70 -36.71 11.14 10.60
N LYS A 71 -35.71 10.84 11.45
CA LYS A 71 -35.24 11.74 12.51
C LYS A 71 -34.37 12.89 11.94
N LYS A 72 -34.58 14.11 12.45
CA LYS A 72 -33.78 15.31 12.11
C LYS A 72 -32.47 15.43 12.93
N ASN A 73 -31.78 14.32 13.18
CA ASN A 73 -30.58 14.29 14.03
C ASN A 73 -29.31 13.81 13.29
N PHE A 74 -29.32 13.79 11.95
CA PHE A 74 -28.16 13.36 11.15
C PHE A 74 -26.89 14.13 11.52
N HIS A 75 -26.96 15.47 11.60
CA HIS A 75 -25.86 16.34 12.03
C HIS A 75 -25.30 16.04 13.44
N VAL A 76 -26.08 15.38 14.30
CA VAL A 76 -25.64 15.00 15.67
C VAL A 76 -24.94 13.65 15.65
N LEU A 77 -25.44 12.72 14.83
CA LEU A 77 -24.93 11.35 14.73
C LEU A 77 -23.73 11.22 13.78
N ASN A 78 -23.56 12.17 12.87
CA ASN A 78 -22.49 12.20 11.89
C ASN A 78 -21.47 13.30 12.22
N ARG A 79 -20.18 12.98 12.09
CA ARG A 79 -19.08 13.90 12.41
C ARG A 79 -18.91 15.05 11.42
N GLY A 80 -19.50 14.94 10.23
CA GLY A 80 -19.46 15.93 9.18
C GLY A 80 -18.48 15.60 8.05
N ILE A 81 -18.12 16.65 7.31
CA ILE A 81 -17.16 16.67 6.22
C ILE A 81 -16.09 17.71 6.58
N LEU A 82 -14.81 17.34 6.45
CA LEU A 82 -13.69 18.25 6.61
C LEU A 82 -13.09 18.57 5.26
N LEU A 83 -13.01 19.86 4.94
CA LEU A 83 -12.39 20.39 3.74
C LEU A 83 -11.09 21.12 4.07
N SER A 84 -10.11 20.98 3.18
CA SER A 84 -9.01 21.92 3.02
C SER A 84 -9.32 22.82 1.83
N ALA A 85 -9.12 24.13 1.97
CA ALA A 85 -9.46 25.11 0.94
C ALA A 85 -8.47 26.27 0.91
N GLU A 86 -8.47 27.01 -0.21
CA GLU A 86 -7.71 28.26 -0.31
C GLU A 86 -8.37 29.34 0.55
N GLU A 87 -9.68 29.52 0.37
CA GLU A 87 -10.41 30.66 0.91
C GLU A 87 -11.86 30.27 1.21
N VAL A 88 -12.41 30.89 2.26
CA VAL A 88 -13.83 30.85 2.58
C VAL A 88 -14.34 32.26 2.85
N THR A 89 -15.40 32.67 2.16
CA THR A 89 -16.13 33.92 2.43
C THR A 89 -17.58 33.63 2.77
N PHE A 90 -18.24 34.56 3.47
CA PHE A 90 -19.63 34.41 3.90
C PHE A 90 -20.44 35.68 3.67
N ASP A 91 -21.55 35.55 2.94
CA ASP A 91 -22.55 36.60 2.81
C ASP A 91 -23.55 36.51 3.95
N ASN A 92 -23.50 37.50 4.85
CA ASN A 92 -24.39 37.58 6.01
C ASN A 92 -25.86 37.85 5.65
N LYS A 93 -26.16 38.47 4.50
CA LYS A 93 -27.52 38.78 4.06
C LYS A 93 -28.17 37.55 3.45
N GLU A 94 -27.49 36.95 2.47
CA GLU A 94 -27.99 35.80 1.73
C GLU A 94 -27.75 34.46 2.45
N LYS A 95 -26.95 34.45 3.52
CA LYS A 95 -26.55 33.26 4.28
C LYS A 95 -25.83 32.21 3.40
N MET A 96 -25.00 32.70 2.48
CA MET A 96 -24.25 31.88 1.53
C MET A 96 -22.77 31.84 1.90
N ALA A 97 -22.18 30.65 1.97
CA ALA A 97 -20.73 30.48 2.07
C ALA A 97 -20.14 30.20 0.70
N THR A 98 -19.04 30.88 0.35
CA THR A 98 -18.27 30.63 -0.86
C THR A 98 -16.94 29.99 -0.50
N ILE A 99 -16.64 28.82 -1.06
CA ILE A 99 -15.42 28.05 -0.82
C ILE A 99 -14.64 27.98 -2.12
N LYS A 100 -13.35 28.30 -2.06
CA LYS A 100 -12.45 28.31 -3.21
C LYS A 100 -11.37 27.25 -3.06
N PHE A 101 -11.17 26.45 -4.12
CA PHE A 101 -10.09 25.49 -4.24
C PHE A 101 -9.19 25.86 -5.42
N LEU A 102 -7.88 26.03 -5.15
CA LEU A 102 -6.86 26.30 -6.18
C LEU A 102 -5.93 25.13 -6.51
N ASN A 103 -5.58 24.29 -5.54
CA ASN A 103 -4.59 23.22 -5.70
C ASN A 103 -5.20 21.84 -5.37
N PRO A 104 -5.41 20.94 -6.34
CA PRO A 104 -6.03 19.63 -6.11
C PRO A 104 -5.17 18.66 -5.29
N ASN A 105 -3.90 18.99 -5.04
CA ASN A 105 -3.03 18.24 -4.15
C ASN A 105 -3.12 18.72 -2.68
N MET A 106 -3.70 19.89 -2.43
CA MET A 106 -3.80 20.49 -1.09
C MET A 106 -5.24 20.68 -0.62
N HIS A 107 -6.17 20.88 -1.55
CA HIS A 107 -7.56 21.22 -1.28
C HIS A 107 -8.49 20.08 -1.62
N GLY A 108 -9.63 20.03 -0.93
CA GLY A 108 -10.63 18.99 -1.11
C GLY A 108 -11.08 18.35 0.20
N ILE A 109 -11.75 17.20 0.09
CA ILE A 109 -12.30 16.48 1.24
C ILE A 109 -11.21 15.66 1.93
N VAL A 110 -10.74 16.15 3.07
CA VAL A 110 -9.68 15.52 3.89
C VAL A 110 -10.25 14.38 4.74
N ASP A 111 -11.43 14.58 5.32
CA ASP A 111 -12.16 13.58 6.11
C ASP A 111 -13.68 13.70 5.84
N GLY A 112 -14.42 12.63 6.11
CA GLY A 112 -15.85 12.56 5.85
C GLY A 112 -16.20 12.19 4.40
N GLY A 113 -15.25 11.66 3.62
CA GLY A 113 -15.52 11.19 2.24
C GLY A 113 -16.66 10.16 2.16
N HIS A 114 -16.76 9.25 3.13
CA HIS A 114 -17.87 8.29 3.20
C HIS A 114 -19.22 8.98 3.44
N THR A 115 -19.24 10.00 4.31
CA THR A 115 -20.42 10.85 4.53
C THR A 115 -20.84 11.52 3.22
N TYR A 116 -19.88 12.15 2.55
CA TYR A 116 -20.10 12.84 1.29
C TYR A 116 -20.69 11.91 0.22
N ARG A 117 -20.07 10.74 -0.02
CA ARG A 117 -20.56 9.77 -1.01
C ARG A 117 -21.95 9.23 -0.68
N GLN A 118 -22.27 9.00 0.60
CA GLN A 118 -23.62 8.58 1.01
C GLN A 118 -24.65 9.70 0.80
N ILE A 119 -24.25 10.98 0.97
CA ILE A 119 -25.11 12.12 0.67
C ILE A 119 -25.43 12.17 -0.83
N LEU A 120 -24.43 12.07 -1.71
CA LEU A 120 -24.66 12.07 -3.16
C LEU A 120 -25.60 10.93 -3.57
N LYS A 121 -25.33 9.71 -3.09
CA LYS A 121 -26.21 8.56 -3.36
C LYS A 121 -27.63 8.76 -2.82
N TYR A 122 -27.78 9.42 -1.68
CA TYR A 122 -29.08 9.75 -1.12
C TYR A 122 -29.84 10.80 -1.96
N GLN A 123 -29.14 11.82 -2.47
CA GLN A 123 -29.70 12.82 -3.39
C GLN A 123 -30.19 12.16 -4.69
N GLU A 124 -29.47 11.16 -5.20
CA GLU A 124 -29.86 10.40 -6.41
C GLU A 124 -31.09 9.50 -6.17
N GLU A 125 -31.15 8.83 -5.01
CA GLU A 125 -32.17 7.79 -4.75
C GLU A 125 -33.49 8.33 -4.16
N ILE A 126 -33.49 9.51 -3.53
CA ILE A 126 -34.62 10.02 -2.74
C ILE A 126 -35.09 11.39 -3.25
N ASN A 127 -36.35 11.46 -3.67
CA ASN A 127 -37.01 12.70 -4.09
C ASN A 127 -38.47 12.74 -3.56
N PRO A 128 -38.91 13.78 -2.83
CA PRO A 128 -38.15 14.94 -2.38
C PRO A 128 -37.15 14.60 -1.26
N ILE A 129 -36.01 15.28 -1.28
CA ILE A 129 -34.97 15.13 -0.26
C ILE A 129 -35.49 15.69 1.07
N TYR A 130 -35.52 14.86 2.11
CA TYR A 130 -35.89 15.33 3.45
C TYR A 130 -34.86 16.31 4.02
N GLU A 131 -35.34 17.41 4.60
CA GLU A 131 -34.51 18.43 5.23
C GLU A 131 -33.66 17.84 6.38
N LYS A 132 -32.35 17.76 6.13
CA LYS A 132 -31.34 17.31 7.09
C LYS A 132 -30.08 18.11 6.87
N TYR A 133 -29.28 18.21 7.92
CA TYR A 133 -28.04 18.98 7.89
C TYR A 133 -26.84 18.07 8.14
N VAL A 134 -25.73 18.41 7.51
CA VAL A 134 -24.40 17.86 7.78
C VAL A 134 -23.48 18.99 8.20
N GLN A 135 -22.60 18.75 9.18
CA GLN A 135 -21.58 19.73 9.54
C GLN A 135 -20.49 19.74 8.45
N VAL A 136 -20.09 20.92 8.02
CA VAL A 136 -18.91 21.12 7.19
C VAL A 136 -17.92 21.96 7.99
N GLU A 137 -16.70 21.45 8.11
CA GLU A 137 -15.55 22.17 8.64
C GLU A 137 -14.60 22.47 7.49
N VAL A 138 -14.09 23.70 7.41
CA VAL A 138 -13.10 24.09 6.40
C VAL A 138 -11.88 24.65 7.10
N ILE A 139 -10.71 24.15 6.75
CA ILE A 139 -9.42 24.70 7.18
C ILE A 139 -8.79 25.38 5.97
N THR A 140 -8.39 26.64 6.13
CA THR A 140 -7.61 27.37 5.12
C THR A 140 -6.17 27.53 5.57
N SER A 141 -5.27 27.69 4.59
CA SER A 141 -3.85 28.02 4.83
C SER A 141 -3.15 27.05 5.79
N PHE A 142 -3.31 25.75 5.54
CA PHE A 142 -2.60 24.68 6.24
C PHE A 142 -1.70 23.94 5.26
N ASP A 143 -0.41 23.87 5.57
CA ASP A 143 0.62 23.46 4.61
C ASP A 143 0.83 21.94 4.53
N SER A 144 0.26 21.17 5.47
CA SER A 144 0.48 19.72 5.59
C SER A 144 -0.85 18.96 5.56
N ILE A 145 -1.31 18.57 4.37
CA ILE A 145 -2.62 17.91 4.22
C ILE A 145 -2.65 16.54 4.89
N GLU A 146 -1.49 15.89 4.96
CA GLU A 146 -1.24 14.59 5.54
C GLU A 146 -1.41 14.62 7.06
N GLU A 147 -0.81 15.61 7.73
CA GLU A 147 -0.96 15.81 9.17
C GLU A 147 -2.43 16.07 9.54
N LEU A 148 -3.12 16.88 8.74
CA LEU A 148 -4.54 17.19 8.96
C LEU A 148 -5.39 15.92 8.82
N ALA A 149 -5.11 15.11 7.79
CA ALA A 149 -5.80 13.85 7.56
C ALA A 149 -5.54 12.84 8.69
N GLU A 150 -4.29 12.70 9.14
CA GLU A 150 -3.88 11.80 10.22
C GLU A 150 -4.58 12.18 11.54
N ALA A 151 -4.44 13.44 11.98
CA ALA A 151 -5.00 13.94 13.24
C ALA A 151 -6.52 13.82 13.33
N ARG A 152 -7.21 13.86 12.19
CA ARG A 152 -8.67 13.79 12.13
C ARG A 152 -9.19 12.37 12.18
N ASN A 153 -8.40 11.34 11.85
CA ASN A 153 -8.88 9.96 11.75
C ASN A 153 -8.92 9.13 13.06
N ASN A 154 -8.82 9.75 14.25
CA ASN A 154 -8.70 9.06 15.55
C ASN A 154 -9.84 8.10 15.99
N SER A 155 -10.96 7.99 15.26
CA SER A 155 -12.05 7.05 15.60
C SER A 155 -11.86 5.66 15.00
N VAL A 156 -11.26 5.57 13.81
CA VAL A 156 -10.73 4.35 13.19
C VAL A 156 -9.47 4.80 12.48
N ALA A 157 -8.29 4.39 12.96
CA ALA A 157 -7.01 4.83 12.40
C ALA A 157 -6.89 4.44 10.90
N VAL A 158 -6.34 5.35 10.10
CA VAL A 158 -5.99 5.07 8.70
C VAL A 158 -4.81 4.11 8.70
N ASP A 159 -4.80 3.14 7.77
CA ASP A 159 -3.64 2.26 7.61
C ASP A 159 -2.44 3.08 7.14
N ASP A 160 -1.29 2.96 7.82
CA ASP A 160 -0.06 3.76 7.59
C ASP A 160 0.29 3.86 6.10
N LYS A 161 0.10 2.77 5.34
CA LYS A 161 0.36 2.76 3.90
C LYS A 161 -0.38 3.87 3.14
N SER A 162 -1.58 4.24 3.56
CA SER A 162 -2.39 5.24 2.84
C SER A 162 -1.97 6.66 3.17
N ILE A 163 -1.47 6.88 4.40
CA ILE A 163 -0.83 8.14 4.78
C ILE A 163 0.50 8.30 4.04
N GLU A 164 1.30 7.24 3.99
CA GLU A 164 2.58 7.24 3.25
C GLU A 164 2.40 7.39 1.74
N GLU A 165 1.32 6.83 1.18
CA GLU A 165 0.95 7.09 -0.21
C GLU A 165 0.61 8.56 -0.44
N LEU A 166 -0.12 9.20 0.47
CA LEU A 166 -0.44 10.63 0.37
C LEU A 166 0.82 11.50 0.47
N ARG A 167 1.79 11.10 1.31
CA ARG A 167 3.13 11.72 1.43
C ARG A 167 4.04 11.52 0.20
N GLY A 168 3.65 10.70 -0.78
CA GLY A 168 4.49 10.34 -1.92
C GLY A 168 5.67 9.41 -1.58
N THR A 169 5.64 8.76 -0.40
CA THR A 169 6.74 7.92 0.10
C THR A 169 7.07 6.75 -0.83
N PHE A 170 6.09 6.26 -1.60
CA PHE A 170 6.28 5.14 -2.53
C PHE A 170 6.68 5.56 -3.95
N ASP A 171 6.75 6.85 -4.24
CA ASP A 171 6.96 7.34 -5.61
C ASP A 171 8.27 6.87 -6.27
N PRO A 172 9.43 6.81 -5.56
CA PRO A 172 10.64 6.21 -6.13
C PRO A 172 10.43 4.75 -6.56
N ILE A 173 9.72 3.96 -5.75
CA ILE A 173 9.40 2.57 -6.10
C ILE A 173 8.49 2.54 -7.32
N LYS A 174 7.41 3.35 -7.33
CA LYS A 174 6.46 3.41 -8.45
C LYS A 174 7.17 3.71 -9.78
N ARG A 175 8.06 4.70 -9.83
CA ARG A 175 8.83 5.04 -11.05
C ARG A 175 9.62 3.85 -11.61
N ILE A 176 10.16 3.00 -10.75
CA ILE A 176 10.95 1.82 -11.15
C ILE A 176 10.04 0.74 -11.77
N ILE A 177 8.83 0.55 -11.22
CA ILE A 177 7.97 -0.59 -11.53
C ILE A 177 6.75 -0.27 -12.41
N GLU A 178 6.40 1.00 -12.60
CA GLU A 178 5.15 1.42 -13.25
C GLU A 178 5.00 0.90 -14.68
N ASN A 179 6.12 0.71 -15.40
CA ASN A 179 6.12 0.25 -16.79
C ASN A 179 6.57 -1.21 -16.94
N GLN A 180 6.88 -1.89 -15.83
CA GLN A 180 7.38 -3.26 -15.86
C GLN A 180 6.27 -4.24 -16.18
N ARG A 181 6.64 -5.31 -16.91
CA ARG A 181 5.74 -6.41 -17.24
C ARG A 181 6.41 -7.75 -16.99
N ILE A 182 5.64 -8.70 -16.44
CA ILE A 182 6.09 -10.07 -16.24
C ILE A 182 5.09 -10.97 -16.96
N GLN A 183 5.57 -11.73 -17.96
CA GLN A 183 4.72 -12.53 -18.87
C GLN A 183 3.61 -11.71 -19.55
N GLY A 184 3.90 -10.46 -19.92
CA GLY A 184 2.95 -9.54 -20.55
C GLY A 184 2.03 -8.81 -19.57
N GLU A 185 1.94 -9.25 -18.32
CA GLU A 185 1.10 -8.64 -17.29
C GLU A 185 1.76 -7.41 -16.66
N LYS A 186 1.01 -6.30 -16.58
CA LYS A 186 1.44 -5.07 -15.91
C LYS A 186 0.98 -5.08 -14.46
N TYR A 187 1.73 -5.79 -13.62
CA TYR A 187 1.37 -6.01 -12.21
C TYR A 187 1.21 -4.72 -11.39
N PHE A 188 1.82 -3.62 -11.82
CA PHE A 188 1.67 -2.30 -11.19
C PHE A 188 0.20 -1.87 -11.05
N ASP A 189 -0.61 -2.16 -12.06
CA ASP A 189 -2.03 -1.76 -12.11
C ASP A 189 -2.89 -2.52 -11.07
N ARG A 190 -2.30 -3.49 -10.36
CA ARG A 190 -2.94 -4.28 -9.30
C ARG A 190 -2.34 -4.03 -7.92
N ILE A 191 -1.42 -3.07 -7.77
CA ILE A 191 -0.82 -2.75 -6.47
C ILE A 191 -1.70 -1.76 -5.71
N SER A 192 -2.19 -2.17 -4.53
CA SER A 192 -2.96 -1.33 -3.61
C SER A 192 -2.04 -0.54 -2.68
N PHE A 193 -1.94 0.75 -2.93
CA PHE A 193 -1.25 1.77 -2.14
C PHE A 193 -2.15 2.34 -1.03
N ARG A 194 -3.46 2.47 -1.27
CA ARG A 194 -4.44 3.06 -0.33
C ARG A 194 -5.33 2.03 0.34
N GLN A 195 -5.86 2.38 1.51
CA GLN A 195 -6.89 1.59 2.18
C GLN A 195 -8.16 1.54 1.32
N ASN A 196 -8.71 0.34 1.13
CA ASN A 196 -9.87 0.02 0.28
C ASN A 196 -9.68 0.21 -1.23
N GLU A 197 -8.46 0.43 -1.70
CA GLU A 197 -8.20 0.52 -3.14
C GLU A 197 -8.59 -0.77 -3.87
N PHE A 198 -9.18 -0.61 -5.07
CA PHE A 198 -9.80 -1.67 -5.89
C PHE A 198 -10.97 -2.42 -5.24
N TRP A 199 -11.44 -2.01 -4.05
CA TRP A 199 -12.54 -2.70 -3.41
C TRP A 199 -13.82 -2.65 -4.27
N GLY A 200 -14.39 -3.82 -4.57
CA GLY A 200 -15.61 -3.94 -5.37
C GLY A 200 -15.39 -3.78 -6.87
N ASN A 201 -14.17 -3.42 -7.31
CA ASN A 201 -13.79 -3.48 -8.70
C ASN A 201 -13.57 -4.95 -9.09
N LYS A 202 -14.47 -5.49 -9.92
CA LYS A 202 -14.41 -6.89 -10.37
C LYS A 202 -13.42 -7.10 -11.52
N ASP A 203 -12.95 -6.03 -12.14
CA ASP A 203 -12.02 -6.06 -13.26
C ASP A 203 -10.57 -6.20 -12.76
N VAL A 204 -10.31 -5.86 -11.49
CA VAL A 204 -8.99 -5.98 -10.85
C VAL A 204 -8.97 -7.18 -9.91
N ASN A 205 -8.44 -8.30 -10.42
CA ASN A 205 -8.23 -9.52 -9.65
C ASN A 205 -6.80 -9.61 -9.10
N ASN A 206 -6.58 -10.50 -8.13
CA ASN A 206 -5.24 -10.79 -7.60
C ASN A 206 -4.47 -9.54 -7.08
N ILE A 207 -5.14 -8.66 -6.35
CA ILE A 207 -4.57 -7.40 -5.82
C ILE A 207 -3.33 -7.68 -4.94
N ILE A 208 -2.29 -6.86 -5.11
CA ILE A 208 -1.04 -6.91 -4.34
C ILE A 208 -1.02 -5.72 -3.37
N ASP A 209 -0.92 -5.95 -2.07
CA ASP A 209 -0.74 -4.84 -1.12
C ASP A 209 0.67 -4.26 -1.23
N VAL A 210 0.84 -2.94 -1.31
CA VAL A 210 2.16 -2.28 -1.43
C VAL A 210 3.15 -2.71 -0.35
N ARG A 211 2.69 -3.06 0.85
CA ARG A 211 3.57 -3.53 1.92
C ARG A 211 4.24 -4.86 1.57
N GLU A 212 3.62 -5.67 0.71
CA GLU A 212 4.26 -6.88 0.17
C GLU A 212 5.42 -6.53 -0.75
N ILE A 213 5.25 -5.54 -1.63
CA ILE A 213 6.29 -5.04 -2.53
C ILE A 213 7.49 -4.57 -1.70
N ILE A 214 7.23 -3.79 -0.65
CA ILE A 214 8.25 -3.30 0.29
C ILE A 214 8.93 -4.46 1.03
N SER A 215 8.17 -5.43 1.55
CA SER A 215 8.73 -6.62 2.21
C SER A 215 9.71 -7.37 1.31
N ILE A 216 9.36 -7.53 0.02
CA ILE A 216 10.19 -8.22 -0.97
C ILE A 216 11.45 -7.41 -1.28
N ILE A 217 11.34 -6.11 -1.59
CA ILE A 217 12.49 -5.23 -1.85
C ILE A 217 13.44 -5.21 -0.64
N ASN A 218 12.88 -5.10 0.56
CA ASN A 218 13.68 -5.06 1.79
C ASN A 218 14.59 -6.28 1.94
N MET A 219 14.21 -7.47 1.47
CA MET A 219 15.07 -8.67 1.56
C MET A 219 16.41 -8.52 0.82
N PHE A 220 16.46 -7.63 -0.18
CA PHE A 220 17.62 -7.41 -1.04
C PHE A 220 18.34 -6.08 -0.77
N ASN A 221 17.83 -5.27 0.16
CA ASN A 221 18.44 -3.99 0.50
C ASN A 221 19.70 -4.22 1.38
N PRO A 222 20.91 -3.94 0.88
CA PRO A 222 22.15 -4.20 1.61
C PRO A 222 22.33 -3.38 2.89
N ILE A 223 21.64 -2.23 3.01
CA ILE A 223 21.61 -1.43 4.24
C ILE A 223 20.83 -2.15 5.35
N LEU A 224 19.77 -2.88 4.98
CA LEU A 224 18.94 -3.61 5.94
C LEU A 224 19.46 -5.03 6.20
N TYR A 225 20.06 -5.65 5.19
CA TYR A 225 20.58 -7.01 5.21
C TYR A 225 21.84 -7.11 4.34
N ASP A 226 23.01 -7.04 4.96
CA ASP A 226 24.29 -7.17 4.26
C ASP A 226 24.36 -8.51 3.50
N PRO A 227 24.58 -8.50 2.17
CA PRO A 227 24.69 -9.68 1.30
C PRO A 227 25.76 -10.70 1.70
N MET A 228 26.72 -10.31 2.53
CA MET A 228 27.81 -11.17 3.00
C MET A 228 27.59 -11.68 4.43
N THR A 229 26.49 -11.30 5.09
CA THR A 229 26.17 -11.75 6.46
C THR A 229 24.93 -12.64 6.53
N PRO A 230 24.90 -13.63 7.43
CA PRO A 230 23.73 -14.50 7.63
C PRO A 230 22.63 -13.83 8.48
N ILE A 231 22.49 -12.50 8.45
CA ILE A 231 21.34 -11.82 9.07
C ILE A 231 20.15 -11.96 8.12
N HIS A 232 19.18 -12.79 8.49
CA HIS A 232 18.08 -13.14 7.59
C HIS A 232 16.87 -12.20 7.70
N PRO A 233 16.19 -11.89 6.57
CA PRO A 233 15.00 -11.06 6.54
C PRO A 233 13.72 -11.79 6.98
N ILE A 234 13.77 -12.50 8.10
CA ILE A 234 12.60 -13.22 8.67
C ILE A 234 11.44 -12.25 8.93
N GLN A 235 11.72 -11.02 9.37
CA GLN A 235 10.69 -10.01 9.61
C GLN A 235 9.92 -9.60 8.34
N SER A 236 10.58 -9.67 7.16
CA SER A 236 9.91 -9.44 5.88
C SER A 236 8.78 -10.44 5.65
N TYR A 237 8.95 -11.68 6.12
CA TYR A 237 7.91 -12.72 6.09
C TYR A 237 6.85 -12.53 7.19
N THR A 238 7.27 -12.27 8.44
CA THR A 238 6.36 -12.35 9.60
C THR A 238 5.43 -11.15 9.76
N GLY A 239 5.70 -10.01 9.13
CA GLY A 239 4.83 -8.84 9.27
C GLY A 239 5.01 -7.76 8.22
N LYS A 240 3.96 -7.52 7.43
CA LYS A 240 3.89 -6.42 6.46
C LYS A 240 4.03 -5.03 7.10
N ALA A 241 3.35 -4.81 8.23
CA ALA A 241 3.45 -3.54 8.97
C ALA A 241 4.86 -3.33 9.54
N ALA A 242 5.50 -4.39 10.04
CA ALA A 242 6.89 -4.32 10.52
C ALA A 242 7.87 -4.03 9.37
N SER A 243 7.63 -4.60 8.19
CA SER A 243 8.42 -4.35 6.98
C SER A 243 8.30 -2.90 6.50
N LEU A 244 7.08 -2.36 6.48
CA LEU A 244 6.84 -0.95 6.17
C LEU A 244 7.58 -0.07 7.18
N ASN A 245 7.40 -0.32 8.48
CA ASN A 245 8.10 0.44 9.52
C ASN A 245 9.63 0.40 9.37
N LYS A 246 10.20 -0.74 8.99
CA LYS A 246 11.66 -0.87 8.74
C LYS A 246 12.10 -0.07 7.52
N PHE A 247 11.27 0.02 6.48
CA PHE A 247 11.51 0.86 5.32
C PHE A 247 11.41 2.36 5.66
N LEU A 248 10.39 2.78 6.42
CA LEU A 248 10.17 4.18 6.81
C LEU A 248 11.30 4.72 7.68
N LYS A 249 11.75 3.93 8.67
CA LYS A 249 12.82 4.28 9.62
C LYS A 249 14.24 4.17 9.05
N MET A 250 14.38 4.05 7.73
CA MET A 250 15.69 3.96 7.10
C MET A 250 16.40 5.30 7.20
N SER A 251 17.60 5.30 7.77
CA SER A 251 18.41 6.49 8.01
C SER A 251 19.90 6.14 7.91
N PRO A 252 20.78 7.15 7.74
CA PRO A 252 22.23 6.94 7.81
C PRO A 252 22.66 6.33 9.16
N LEU A 253 23.76 5.59 9.16
CA LEU A 253 24.27 4.94 10.36
C LEU A 253 24.52 5.97 11.48
N GLY A 254 23.89 5.77 12.63
CA GLY A 254 24.02 6.66 13.80
C GLY A 254 22.96 7.76 13.88
N VAL A 255 22.10 7.92 12.87
CA VAL A 255 20.96 8.85 12.88
C VAL A 255 19.72 8.13 13.41
N LYS A 256 19.10 8.68 14.46
CA LYS A 256 17.91 8.07 15.10
C LYS A 256 16.58 8.47 14.45
N GLU A 257 16.59 9.58 13.71
CA GLU A 257 15.43 10.12 13.02
C GLU A 257 15.28 9.48 11.64
N GLU A 258 14.06 9.45 11.13
CA GLU A 258 13.77 9.02 9.78
C GLU A 258 14.29 10.07 8.77
N ASP A 259 14.82 9.61 7.65
CA ASP A 259 15.43 10.47 6.63
C ASP A 259 14.84 10.09 5.24
N PRO A 260 13.77 10.78 4.81
CA PRO A 260 13.10 10.51 3.54
C PRO A 260 14.04 10.61 2.33
N GLU A 261 14.95 11.59 2.32
CA GLU A 261 15.92 11.81 1.25
C GLU A 261 16.90 10.64 1.16
N TYR A 262 17.44 10.19 2.29
CA TYR A 262 18.31 9.03 2.36
C TYR A 262 17.60 7.76 1.90
N ARG A 263 16.38 7.53 2.40
CA ARG A 263 15.56 6.39 1.99
C ARG A 263 15.34 6.38 0.48
N ASN A 264 15.00 7.53 -0.10
CA ASN A 264 14.81 7.67 -1.54
C ASN A 264 16.11 7.36 -2.29
N ALA A 265 17.25 7.90 -1.84
CA ALA A 265 18.55 7.61 -2.45
C ALA A 265 18.89 6.10 -2.40
N VAL A 266 18.57 5.41 -1.30
CA VAL A 266 18.76 3.95 -1.20
C VAL A 266 17.88 3.20 -2.20
N ILE A 267 16.61 3.60 -2.39
CA ILE A 267 15.74 2.99 -3.41
C ILE A 267 16.27 3.24 -4.81
N GLU A 268 16.74 4.46 -5.11
CA GLU A 268 17.33 4.78 -6.42
C GLU A 268 18.57 3.91 -6.71
N LYS A 269 19.37 3.57 -5.70
CA LYS A 269 20.48 2.60 -5.85
C LYS A 269 20.02 1.18 -6.21
N LEU A 270 18.81 0.78 -5.83
CA LEU A 270 18.25 -0.56 -6.08
C LEU A 270 17.55 -0.67 -7.45
N THR A 271 17.44 0.42 -8.21
CA THR A 271 16.71 0.51 -9.49
C THR A 271 17.02 -0.62 -10.46
N LYS A 272 18.30 -1.01 -10.60
CA LYS A 272 18.71 -2.07 -11.52
C LYS A 272 18.21 -3.46 -11.13
N ILE A 273 18.12 -3.75 -9.83
CA ILE A 273 17.81 -5.11 -9.36
C ILE A 273 16.33 -5.32 -9.01
N ILE A 274 15.57 -4.26 -8.72
CA ILE A 274 14.14 -4.37 -8.34
C ILE A 274 13.30 -5.12 -9.39
N PRO A 275 13.38 -4.81 -10.70
CA PRO A 275 12.64 -5.56 -11.71
C PRO A 275 12.99 -7.06 -11.72
N ASP A 276 14.28 -7.39 -11.59
CA ASP A 276 14.75 -8.77 -11.56
C ASP A 276 14.28 -9.52 -10.32
N ILE A 277 14.20 -8.85 -9.17
CA ILE A 277 13.68 -9.45 -7.92
C ILE A 277 12.24 -9.96 -8.11
N PHE A 278 11.36 -9.15 -8.72
CA PHE A 278 9.97 -9.55 -8.94
C PHE A 278 9.84 -10.63 -10.02
N LYS A 279 10.66 -10.55 -11.07
CA LYS A 279 10.70 -11.59 -12.10
C LYS A 279 11.22 -12.91 -11.53
N LEU A 280 12.22 -12.89 -10.66
CA LEU A 280 12.73 -14.07 -9.96
C LEU A 280 11.69 -14.67 -9.03
N TRP A 281 10.96 -13.83 -8.28
CA TRP A 281 9.85 -14.29 -7.46
C TRP A 281 8.82 -15.06 -8.29
N ASP A 282 8.39 -14.47 -9.41
CA ASP A 282 7.38 -15.07 -10.30
C ASP A 282 7.87 -16.39 -10.90
N ASP A 283 9.10 -16.42 -11.41
CA ASP A 283 9.68 -17.62 -12.02
C ASP A 283 9.80 -18.79 -11.03
N ILE A 284 10.20 -18.50 -9.79
CA ILE A 284 10.26 -19.49 -8.72
C ILE A 284 8.84 -19.97 -8.36
N GLU A 285 7.88 -19.06 -8.18
CA GLU A 285 6.49 -19.42 -7.82
C GLU A 285 5.88 -20.35 -8.88
N VAL A 286 6.01 -19.99 -10.16
CA VAL A 286 5.42 -20.69 -11.31
C VAL A 286 6.13 -22.01 -11.64
N ASN A 287 7.39 -22.21 -11.23
CA ASN A 287 8.15 -23.42 -11.56
C ASN A 287 8.47 -24.33 -10.38
N PHE A 288 8.25 -23.91 -9.13
CA PHE A 288 8.63 -24.69 -7.93
C PHE A 288 8.10 -26.14 -7.96
N ALA A 289 6.80 -26.34 -8.23
CA ALA A 289 6.20 -27.67 -8.23
C ALA A 289 6.62 -28.51 -9.45
N LYS A 290 6.92 -27.86 -10.59
CA LYS A 290 7.42 -28.53 -11.79
C LYS A 290 8.81 -29.14 -11.52
N VAL A 291 9.71 -28.36 -10.95
CA VAL A 291 11.04 -28.83 -10.51
C VAL A 291 10.89 -29.99 -9.51
N SER A 292 9.96 -29.88 -8.55
CA SER A 292 9.71 -31.00 -7.63
C SER A 292 9.24 -32.27 -8.36
N LYS A 293 8.41 -32.15 -9.39
CA LYS A 293 7.91 -33.28 -10.17
C LYS A 293 9.04 -33.94 -10.98
N GLU A 294 9.92 -33.15 -11.59
CA GLU A 294 11.10 -33.62 -12.33
C GLU A 294 12.06 -34.41 -11.42
N LEU A 295 12.19 -33.99 -10.16
CA LEU A 295 12.93 -34.71 -9.12
C LEU A 295 12.23 -35.96 -8.57
N ASN A 296 11.10 -36.39 -9.16
CA ASN A 296 10.25 -37.46 -8.65
C ASN A 296 9.77 -37.24 -7.20
N ARG A 297 9.71 -35.99 -6.74
CA ARG A 297 9.17 -35.61 -5.43
C ARG A 297 7.70 -35.19 -5.57
N ARG A 298 6.86 -35.66 -4.66
CA ARG A 298 5.41 -35.40 -4.70
C ARG A 298 5.05 -34.09 -4.00
N TYR A 299 5.32 -32.93 -4.64
CA TYR A 299 4.91 -31.63 -4.09
C TYR A 299 3.42 -31.59 -3.78
N GLY A 300 2.59 -32.06 -4.71
CA GLY A 300 1.14 -32.05 -4.57
C GLY A 300 0.59 -32.92 -3.44
N SER A 301 1.39 -33.83 -2.85
CA SER A 301 0.97 -34.58 -1.66
C SER A 301 1.19 -33.81 -0.36
N LYS A 302 1.81 -32.62 -0.41
CA LYS A 302 2.02 -31.78 0.77
C LYS A 302 0.72 -31.07 1.13
N PRO A 303 0.28 -31.08 2.41
CA PRO A 303 -1.01 -30.48 2.80
C PRO A 303 -1.17 -29.00 2.42
N TYR A 304 -0.07 -28.24 2.44
CA TYR A 304 -0.07 -26.81 2.11
C TYR A 304 -0.05 -26.50 0.61
N SER A 305 0.17 -27.51 -0.25
CA SER A 305 0.24 -27.31 -1.70
C SER A 305 -1.13 -26.98 -2.30
N ASN A 306 -2.22 -27.29 -1.59
CA ASN A 306 -3.60 -27.15 -2.06
C ASN A 306 -3.81 -27.73 -3.47
N TYR A 307 -3.06 -28.79 -3.82
CA TYR A 307 -3.03 -29.31 -5.17
C TYR A 307 -4.41 -29.75 -5.63
N GLY A 308 -4.79 -29.39 -6.86
CA GLY A 308 -5.98 -29.91 -7.50
C GLY A 308 -5.76 -30.02 -8.99
N LYS A 309 -5.62 -31.25 -9.44
CA LYS A 309 -5.46 -31.59 -10.85
C LYS A 309 -6.52 -30.87 -11.69
N ASP A 310 -6.07 -30.18 -12.74
CA ASP A 310 -6.89 -29.49 -13.73
C ASP A 310 -7.82 -28.39 -13.16
N ASN A 311 -7.56 -27.91 -11.93
CA ASN A 311 -8.29 -26.81 -11.30
C ASN A 311 -7.33 -25.68 -10.95
N VAL A 312 -7.71 -24.44 -11.25
CA VAL A 312 -6.95 -23.26 -10.80
C VAL A 312 -7.08 -23.15 -9.28
N LYS A 313 -5.95 -23.33 -8.58
CA LYS A 313 -5.86 -23.24 -7.11
C LYS A 313 -5.25 -21.95 -6.64
N LYS A 314 -4.38 -21.39 -7.47
CA LYS A 314 -3.71 -20.12 -7.21
C LYS A 314 -3.44 -19.43 -8.54
N ILE A 315 -3.33 -18.11 -8.46
CA ILE A 315 -2.82 -17.26 -9.54
C ILE A 315 -1.51 -16.68 -9.01
N SER A 316 -0.43 -16.74 -9.80
CA SER A 316 0.88 -16.20 -9.43
C SER A 316 0.79 -14.72 -9.08
N MET A 317 1.64 -14.23 -8.19
CA MET A 317 1.53 -12.87 -7.68
C MET A 317 1.68 -11.81 -8.79
N PHE A 318 2.71 -11.93 -9.63
CA PHE A 318 3.09 -10.89 -10.57
C PHE A 318 2.61 -11.14 -12.00
N SER A 319 2.68 -12.38 -12.52
CA SER A 319 2.29 -12.67 -13.91
C SER A 319 0.83 -13.02 -14.15
N ASN A 320 0.03 -13.22 -13.10
CA ASN A 320 -1.33 -13.77 -13.20
C ASN A 320 -1.42 -15.16 -13.87
N VAL A 321 -0.34 -15.94 -13.85
CA VAL A 321 -0.36 -17.33 -14.33
C VAL A 321 -1.21 -18.18 -13.40
N GLU A 322 -2.17 -18.89 -13.97
CA GLU A 322 -2.99 -19.86 -13.27
C GLU A 322 -2.17 -21.11 -12.92
N MET A 323 -2.31 -21.57 -11.68
CA MET A 323 -1.53 -22.67 -11.11
C MET A 323 -2.47 -23.68 -10.44
N ASP A 324 -2.22 -24.97 -10.67
CA ASP A 324 -2.95 -26.09 -10.04
C ASP A 324 -2.43 -26.45 -8.64
N TYR A 325 -1.55 -25.60 -8.08
CA TYR A 325 -1.00 -25.67 -6.74
C TYR A 325 -0.77 -24.27 -6.16
N THR A 326 -0.53 -24.22 -4.86
CA THR A 326 -0.10 -23.03 -4.11
C THR A 326 1.32 -23.24 -3.62
N VAL A 327 2.19 -22.23 -3.78
CA VAL A 327 3.46 -22.14 -3.04
C VAL A 327 3.29 -21.16 -1.88
N PRO A 328 3.26 -21.64 -0.61
CA PRO A 328 3.08 -20.75 0.52
C PRO A 328 4.19 -19.72 0.66
N LYS A 329 3.85 -18.54 1.20
CA LYS A 329 4.82 -17.47 1.50
C LYS A 329 5.96 -17.92 2.42
N GLY A 330 5.68 -18.82 3.36
CA GLY A 330 6.71 -19.40 4.23
C GLY A 330 7.77 -20.24 3.49
N ILE A 331 7.56 -20.55 2.22
CA ILE A 331 8.57 -21.10 1.30
C ILE A 331 9.15 -19.99 0.42
N MET A 332 8.29 -19.15 -0.18
CA MET A 332 8.72 -18.12 -1.13
C MET A 332 9.72 -17.13 -0.51
N TYR A 333 9.47 -16.64 0.70
CA TYR A 333 10.34 -15.66 1.35
C TYR A 333 11.76 -16.21 1.59
N PRO A 334 11.95 -17.38 2.27
CA PRO A 334 13.28 -17.96 2.42
C PRO A 334 13.99 -18.24 1.09
N VAL A 335 13.27 -18.78 0.10
CA VAL A 335 13.85 -19.15 -1.20
C VAL A 335 14.30 -17.93 -1.99
N VAL A 336 13.42 -16.96 -2.21
CA VAL A 336 13.75 -15.75 -2.97
C VAL A 336 14.77 -14.91 -2.19
N GLY A 337 14.57 -14.73 -0.89
CA GLY A 337 15.46 -13.93 -0.04
C GLY A 337 16.87 -14.51 0.12
N ALA A 338 17.11 -15.78 -0.24
CA ALA A 338 18.46 -16.34 -0.31
C ALA A 338 19.30 -15.71 -1.43
N PHE A 339 18.68 -15.29 -2.54
CA PHE A 339 19.35 -14.68 -3.68
C PHE A 339 19.93 -13.30 -3.36
N ARG A 340 19.59 -12.69 -2.21
CA ARG A 340 20.25 -11.47 -1.72
C ARG A 340 21.77 -11.61 -1.61
N ALA A 341 22.26 -12.85 -1.43
CA ALA A 341 23.69 -13.17 -1.42
C ALA A 341 24.42 -12.79 -2.72
N LEU A 342 23.69 -12.60 -3.84
CA LEU A 342 24.23 -12.21 -5.14
C LEU A 342 24.34 -10.69 -5.32
N VAL A 343 23.79 -9.90 -4.41
CA VAL A 343 23.82 -8.44 -4.52
C VAL A 343 25.24 -7.92 -4.26
N CYS A 344 25.67 -6.97 -5.09
CA CYS A 344 26.89 -6.20 -4.94
C CYS A 344 26.65 -4.73 -5.27
N GLU A 345 27.60 -3.86 -4.93
CA GLU A 345 27.58 -2.46 -5.36
C GLU A 345 28.62 -2.24 -6.46
N ARG A 346 28.21 -1.61 -7.56
CA ARG A 346 29.04 -1.21 -8.70
C ARG A 346 28.65 0.19 -9.12
N ASP A 347 29.63 1.09 -9.22
CA ASP A 347 29.42 2.49 -9.64
C ASP A 347 28.32 3.22 -8.85
N GLY A 348 28.26 2.95 -7.54
CA GLY A 348 27.27 3.56 -6.63
C GLY A 348 25.84 3.05 -6.76
N GLN A 349 25.59 2.00 -7.56
CA GLN A 349 24.30 1.32 -7.68
C GLN A 349 24.44 -0.15 -7.28
N TYR A 350 23.35 -0.74 -6.81
CA TYR A 350 23.31 -2.18 -6.57
C TYR A 350 23.08 -2.95 -7.87
N ASP A 351 23.79 -4.06 -8.00
CA ASP A 351 23.82 -4.93 -9.17
C ASP A 351 24.02 -6.39 -8.73
N TRP A 352 23.89 -7.32 -9.67
CA TRP A 352 24.12 -8.73 -9.43
C TRP A 352 25.58 -9.11 -9.72
N THR A 353 26.22 -9.83 -8.79
CA THR A 353 27.51 -10.46 -9.08
C THR A 353 27.38 -11.50 -10.19
N ILE A 354 26.30 -12.27 -10.14
CA ILE A 354 25.91 -13.30 -11.09
C ILE A 354 24.41 -13.18 -11.28
N SER A 355 23.93 -13.34 -12.52
CA SER A 355 22.48 -13.31 -12.80
C SER A 355 21.73 -14.28 -11.88
N PRO A 356 20.72 -13.83 -11.12
CA PRO A 356 19.96 -14.70 -10.23
C PRO A 356 19.21 -15.78 -11.00
N PHE A 357 18.87 -15.54 -12.26
CA PHE A 357 18.21 -16.54 -13.12
C PHE A 357 19.13 -17.69 -13.49
N ASN A 358 20.42 -17.43 -13.74
CA ASN A 358 21.41 -18.48 -13.98
C ASN A 358 21.61 -19.32 -12.73
N VAL A 359 21.71 -18.68 -11.56
CA VAL A 359 21.85 -19.39 -10.29
C VAL A 359 20.61 -20.22 -9.99
N TRP A 360 19.41 -19.69 -10.25
CA TRP A 360 18.17 -20.44 -10.12
C TRP A 360 18.16 -21.66 -11.04
N ASP A 361 18.52 -21.50 -12.32
CA ASP A 361 18.53 -22.63 -13.27
C ASP A 361 19.46 -23.76 -12.83
N GLU A 362 20.64 -23.43 -12.33
CA GLU A 362 21.63 -24.40 -11.85
C GLU A 362 21.35 -24.98 -10.45
N LYS A 363 20.62 -24.24 -9.59
CA LYS A 363 20.42 -24.61 -8.17
C LYS A 363 18.99 -24.98 -7.80
N LYS A 364 18.01 -24.81 -8.69
CA LYS A 364 16.59 -25.09 -8.43
C LYS A 364 16.34 -26.45 -7.81
N GLU A 365 17.03 -27.49 -8.29
CA GLU A 365 16.87 -28.85 -7.77
C GLU A 365 17.32 -28.98 -6.31
N GLN A 366 18.46 -28.37 -5.95
CA GLN A 366 19.02 -28.39 -4.60
C GLN A 366 18.14 -27.55 -3.65
N ILE A 367 17.68 -26.39 -4.11
CA ILE A 367 16.78 -25.50 -3.38
C ILE A 367 15.46 -26.21 -3.06
N VAL A 368 14.79 -26.77 -4.06
CA VAL A 368 13.51 -27.49 -3.88
C VAL A 368 13.69 -28.69 -2.96
N THR A 369 14.79 -29.43 -3.10
CA THR A 369 15.12 -30.54 -2.21
C THR A 369 15.25 -30.10 -0.75
N SER A 370 16.07 -29.05 -0.48
CA SER A 370 16.28 -28.51 0.86
C SER A 370 14.97 -28.04 1.51
N VAL A 371 14.12 -27.37 0.73
CA VAL A 371 12.80 -26.91 1.20
C VAL A 371 11.89 -28.10 1.56
N LEU A 372 11.82 -29.14 0.73
CA LEU A 372 10.89 -30.25 0.96
C LEU A 372 11.30 -31.15 2.12
N GLU A 373 12.60 -31.30 2.34
CA GLU A 373 13.17 -32.00 3.49
C GLU A 373 12.97 -31.21 4.78
N SER A 374 13.33 -29.93 4.77
CA SER A 374 13.02 -29.00 5.87
C SER A 374 11.53 -29.02 6.19
N SER A 375 10.68 -29.01 5.16
CA SER A 375 9.24 -29.05 5.34
C SER A 375 8.76 -30.30 6.07
N ALA A 376 9.33 -31.47 5.74
CA ALA A 376 8.96 -32.70 6.44
C ALA A 376 9.33 -32.64 7.92
N GLN A 377 10.48 -32.08 8.26
CA GLN A 377 10.95 -31.92 9.64
C GLN A 377 10.06 -30.97 10.46
N PHE A 378 9.54 -29.90 9.83
CA PHE A 378 8.63 -28.95 10.48
C PHE A 378 7.14 -29.34 10.39
N GLY A 379 6.84 -30.63 10.15
CA GLY A 379 5.48 -31.14 10.11
C GLY A 379 4.62 -30.55 8.98
N ASN A 380 5.26 -30.14 7.88
CA ASN A 380 4.65 -29.47 6.74
C ASN A 380 3.88 -28.20 7.12
N SER A 381 4.41 -27.40 8.06
CA SER A 381 3.83 -26.11 8.47
C SER A 381 4.57 -24.94 7.80
N PRO A 382 3.98 -24.29 6.77
CA PRO A 382 4.62 -23.16 6.09
C PRO A 382 5.06 -22.04 7.03
N ASP A 383 4.28 -21.78 8.10
CA ASP A 383 4.63 -20.75 9.07
C ASP A 383 5.92 -21.06 9.85
N LYS A 384 6.09 -22.32 10.26
CA LYS A 384 7.32 -22.77 10.90
C LYS A 384 8.50 -22.73 9.94
N LEU A 385 8.31 -23.09 8.66
CA LEU A 385 9.37 -22.97 7.64
C LEU A 385 9.81 -21.52 7.47
N GLY A 386 8.86 -20.58 7.29
CA GLY A 386 9.17 -19.16 7.05
C GLY A 386 9.90 -18.49 8.21
N LYS A 387 9.75 -19.02 9.43
CA LYS A 387 10.44 -18.56 10.65
C LYS A 387 11.70 -19.36 10.99
N SER A 388 12.03 -20.40 10.23
CA SER A 388 13.15 -21.31 10.54
C SER A 388 14.47 -20.72 10.07
N THR A 389 15.27 -20.19 10.99
CA THR A 389 16.64 -19.71 10.72
C THR A 389 17.46 -20.77 9.97
N LEU A 390 17.31 -22.04 10.32
CA LEU A 390 18.02 -23.15 9.65
C LEU A 390 17.72 -23.26 8.15
N LEU A 391 16.46 -23.04 7.75
CA LEU A 391 16.10 -23.06 6.33
C LEU A 391 16.69 -21.85 5.61
N TRP A 392 16.59 -20.67 6.21
CA TRP A 392 17.18 -19.45 5.67
C TRP A 392 18.69 -19.57 5.51
N ASP A 393 19.39 -20.10 6.52
CA ASP A 393 20.83 -20.36 6.51
C ASP A 393 21.21 -21.33 5.39
N SER A 394 20.52 -22.46 5.31
CA SER A 394 20.78 -23.49 4.31
C SER A 394 20.69 -22.93 2.89
N LEU A 395 19.61 -22.21 2.58
CA LEU A 395 19.37 -21.65 1.25
C LEU A 395 20.33 -20.49 0.94
N TYR A 396 20.53 -19.58 1.90
CA TYR A 396 21.45 -18.45 1.75
C TYR A 396 22.89 -18.91 1.53
N ASN A 397 23.38 -19.84 2.36
CA ASN A 397 24.75 -20.35 2.25
C ASN A 397 24.96 -21.11 0.93
N MET A 398 23.96 -21.84 0.44
CA MET A 398 24.02 -22.50 -0.87
C MET A 398 24.33 -21.50 -1.99
N ILE A 399 23.67 -20.34 -1.98
CA ILE A 399 23.85 -19.29 -3.00
C ILE A 399 25.15 -18.51 -2.76
N LEU A 400 25.47 -18.18 -1.50
CA LEU A 400 26.71 -17.49 -1.15
C LEU A 400 27.96 -18.29 -1.54
N ILE A 401 27.98 -19.61 -1.27
CA ILE A 401 29.07 -20.51 -1.67
C ILE A 401 29.17 -20.55 -3.19
N TYR A 402 28.04 -20.60 -3.90
CA TYR A 402 28.04 -20.57 -5.36
C TYR A 402 28.66 -19.28 -5.89
N ARG A 403 28.28 -18.12 -5.34
CA ARG A 403 28.89 -16.82 -5.67
C ARG A 403 30.41 -16.85 -5.48
N ILE A 404 30.87 -17.20 -4.29
CA ILE A 404 32.31 -17.20 -3.95
C ILE A 404 33.09 -18.13 -4.88
N THR A 405 32.56 -19.33 -5.15
CA THR A 405 33.21 -20.31 -6.03
C THR A 405 33.32 -19.81 -7.47
N ASN A 406 32.29 -19.11 -7.98
CA ASN A 406 32.30 -18.57 -9.33
C ASN A 406 33.26 -17.37 -9.44
N GLU A 407 33.28 -16.49 -8.44
CA GLU A 407 34.26 -15.40 -8.35
C GLU A 407 35.71 -15.92 -8.32
N MET A 408 35.98 -17.04 -7.64
CA MET A 408 37.31 -17.68 -7.62
C MET A 408 37.72 -18.30 -8.96
N LYS A 409 36.76 -18.76 -9.79
CA LYS A 409 37.05 -19.34 -11.12
C LYS A 409 37.34 -18.28 -12.19
N ASN A 410 36.83 -17.07 -12.00
CA ASN A 410 36.97 -15.95 -12.95
C ASN A 410 38.11 -14.98 -12.58
N ARG A 411 38.84 -15.27 -11.50
CA ARG A 411 40.12 -14.64 -11.16
C ARG A 411 41.25 -15.51 -11.65
#